data_AF-A0A7F8QBE7-F1
#
_entry.id   AF-A0A7F8QBE7-F1
#
_cell.length_a   1.000
_cell.length_b   1.000
_cell.length_c   1.000
_cell.angle_alpha   90.00
_cell.angle_beta   90.00
_cell.angle_gamma   90.00
#
_symmetry.space_group_name_H-M   'P 1'
#
loop_
_entity.id
_entity.type
_entity.pdbx_description
1 polymer ?
#
loop_
_entity_poly.entity_id
_entity_poly.type
_entity_poly.pdbx_seq_one_letter_code
_entity_poly.pdbx_strand_id
1 'polypeptide(L)'
;MMLLRRFRLWEEVRWLEVQVANLTCPQRWVQNLRLLQESIWPGGILPKCPRPVRTQEQKVAAEKQALQSLMGILPDIVVEILGVNRCRLSWSLVLESLQQPLINRHLIYCLWDIILEFLDLSASVEESTVTTSASDTPGNPKRMGVSP
;
A
#
# COMPACT_ATOMS: atom_id res chain seq x y z
N MET A 1 -35.69 7.55 -16.96
CA MET A 1 -35.01 6.56 -16.09
C MET A 1 -33.48 6.69 -16.10
N MET A 2 -32.82 6.90 -17.25
CA MET A 2 -31.36 7.07 -17.35
C MET A 2 -30.80 8.28 -16.58
N LEU A 3 -31.44 9.45 -16.68
CA LEU A 3 -30.99 10.68 -15.98
C LEU A 3 -31.05 10.55 -14.45
N LEU A 4 -32.06 9.86 -13.92
CA LEU A 4 -32.18 9.60 -12.48
C LEU A 4 -31.07 8.66 -11.96
N ARG A 5 -30.69 7.64 -12.75
CA ARG A 5 -29.56 6.76 -12.42
C ARG A 5 -28.24 7.51 -12.44
N ARG A 6 -28.05 8.39 -13.43
CA ARG A 6 -26.85 9.22 -13.57
C ARG A 6 -26.73 10.27 -12.46
N PHE A 7 -27.84 10.85 -12.02
CA PHE A 7 -27.88 11.77 -10.87
C PHE A 7 -27.54 11.04 -9.55
N ARG A 8 -28.14 9.86 -9.32
CA ARG A 8 -27.86 9.03 -8.13
C ARG A 8 -26.41 8.57 -8.07
N LEU A 9 -25.85 8.08 -9.18
CA LEU A 9 -24.44 7.71 -9.26
C LEU A 9 -23.51 8.90 -9.00
N TRP A 10 -23.87 10.09 -9.50
CA TRP A 10 -23.07 11.29 -9.26
C TRP A 10 -23.11 11.72 -7.79
N GLU A 11 -24.24 11.58 -7.11
CA GLU A 11 -24.37 11.84 -5.68
C GLU A 11 -23.57 10.83 -4.83
N GLU A 12 -23.59 9.55 -5.20
CA GLU A 12 -22.81 8.48 -4.55
C GLU A 12 -21.31 8.71 -4.71
N VAL A 13 -20.84 9.01 -5.93
CA VAL A 13 -19.43 9.29 -6.21
C VAL A 13 -18.97 10.52 -5.43
N ARG A 14 -19.74 11.61 -5.45
CA ARG A 14 -19.40 12.84 -4.74
C ARG A 14 -19.42 12.65 -3.23
N TRP A 15 -20.34 11.85 -2.70
CA TRP A 15 -20.32 11.47 -1.28
C TRP A 15 -19.04 10.71 -0.95
N LEU A 16 -18.64 9.74 -1.78
CA LEU A 16 -17.42 8.97 -1.60
C LEU A 16 -16.17 9.88 -1.64
N GLU A 17 -16.09 10.80 -2.61
CA GLU A 17 -15.00 11.76 -2.75
C GLU A 17 -14.86 12.64 -1.50
N VAL A 18 -15.97 13.16 -0.96
CA VAL A 18 -15.96 13.96 0.26
C VAL A 18 -15.52 13.13 1.47
N GLN A 19 -15.97 11.88 1.58
CA GLN A 19 -15.54 10.98 2.65
C GLN A 19 -14.06 10.64 2.53
N VAL A 20 -13.58 10.31 1.33
CA VAL A 20 -12.17 10.03 1.08
C VAL A 20 -11.34 11.26 1.43
N ALA A 21 -11.69 12.45 0.95
CA ALA A 21 -10.98 13.70 1.25
C ALA A 21 -10.97 14.03 2.75
N ASN A 22 -12.05 13.73 3.49
CA ASN A 22 -12.10 13.90 4.93
C ASN A 22 -11.19 12.88 5.66
N LEU A 23 -11.20 11.62 5.22
CA LEU A 23 -10.36 10.56 5.78
C LEU A 23 -8.87 10.73 5.43
N THR A 24 -8.57 11.36 4.29
CA THR A 24 -7.21 11.61 3.81
C THR A 24 -6.77 13.07 3.97
N CYS A 25 -7.49 13.88 4.76
CA CYS A 25 -7.04 15.24 5.06
C CYS A 25 -5.71 15.22 5.85
N PRO A 26 -4.85 16.24 5.70
CA PRO A 26 -3.54 16.28 6.35
C PRO A 26 -3.61 16.06 7.87
N GLN A 27 -4.64 16.58 8.53
CA GLN A 27 -4.84 16.44 9.97
C GLN A 27 -5.11 14.98 10.37
N ARG A 28 -5.91 14.26 9.59
CA ARG A 28 -6.18 12.83 9.80
C ARG A 28 -4.93 11.99 9.53
N TRP A 29 -4.14 12.34 8.52
CA TRP A 29 -2.83 11.74 8.29
C TRP A 29 -1.88 11.90 9.47
N VAL A 30 -1.75 13.11 10.01
CA VAL A 30 -0.90 13.35 11.19
C VAL A 30 -1.35 12.50 12.38
N GLN A 31 -2.67 12.35 12.60
CA GLN A 31 -3.20 11.49 13.64
C GLN A 31 -2.88 10.01 13.39
N ASN A 32 -3.11 9.51 12.18
CA ASN A 32 -2.80 8.13 11.80
C ASN A 32 -1.31 7.83 11.93
N LEU A 33 -0.45 8.74 11.46
CA LEU A 33 1.01 8.61 11.57
C LEU A 33 1.46 8.62 13.02
N ARG A 34 0.84 9.46 13.88
CA ARG A 34 1.12 9.45 15.31
C ARG A 34 0.69 8.14 15.97
N LEU A 35 -0.52 7.64 15.68
CA LEU A 35 -0.99 6.35 16.21
C LEU A 35 -0.09 5.19 15.75
N LEU A 36 0.32 5.21 14.48
CA LEU A 36 1.25 4.24 13.92
C LEU A 36 2.61 4.33 14.63
N GLN A 37 3.17 5.54 14.77
CA GLN A 37 4.40 5.79 15.50
C GLN A 37 4.30 5.23 16.92
N GLU A 38 3.27 5.59 17.69
CA GLU A 38 3.12 5.11 19.07
C GLU A 38 2.94 3.59 19.17
N SER A 39 2.34 2.95 18.15
CA SER A 39 2.18 1.49 18.10
C SER A 39 3.49 0.73 17.81
N ILE A 40 4.39 1.33 17.02
CA ILE A 40 5.65 0.71 16.62
C ILE A 40 6.78 1.12 17.58
N TRP A 41 6.81 2.41 17.93
CA TRP A 41 7.80 3.19 18.67
C TRP A 41 7.13 4.17 19.64
N PRO A 42 6.73 3.70 20.83
CA PRO A 42 6.13 4.58 21.83
C PRO A 42 7.09 5.72 22.20
N GLY A 43 6.59 6.96 22.16
CA GLY A 43 7.40 8.17 22.35
C GLY A 43 8.43 8.44 21.25
N GLY A 44 8.35 7.74 20.11
CA GLY A 44 9.25 7.89 18.97
C GLY A 44 10.65 7.30 19.17
N ILE A 45 10.86 6.49 20.21
CA ILE A 45 12.18 5.93 20.55
C ILE A 45 12.25 4.48 20.04
N LEU A 46 13.27 4.17 19.24
CA LEU A 46 13.61 2.81 18.83
C LEU A 46 14.00 1.96 20.05
N PRO A 47 13.32 0.82 20.35
CA PRO A 47 13.67 0.01 21.50
C PRO A 47 15.08 -0.54 21.32
N LYS A 48 15.88 -0.48 22.39
CA LYS A 48 17.25 -1.01 22.40
C LYS A 48 17.30 -2.53 22.28
N CYS A 49 16.20 -3.19 22.68
CA CYS A 49 16.05 -4.63 22.61
C CYS A 49 14.93 -4.99 21.63
N PRO A 50 15.08 -6.09 20.86
CA PRO A 50 14.01 -6.57 20.01
C PRO A 50 12.76 -6.87 20.84
N ARG A 51 11.58 -6.70 20.23
CA ARG A 51 10.31 -7.05 20.85
C ARG A 51 10.38 -8.52 21.30
N PRO A 52 9.96 -8.86 22.53
CA PRO A 52 9.96 -10.24 22.99
C PRO A 52 9.13 -11.10 22.04
N VAL A 53 9.64 -12.29 21.73
CA VAL A 53 8.94 -13.24 20.88
C VAL A 53 7.63 -13.64 21.58
N ARG A 54 6.53 -13.55 20.83
CA ARG A 54 5.20 -13.90 21.33
C ARG A 54 5.17 -15.36 21.78
N THR A 55 4.68 -15.63 22.99
CA THR A 55 4.56 -17.02 23.49
C THR A 55 3.49 -17.79 22.71
N GLN A 56 3.51 -19.12 22.82
CA GLN A 56 2.54 -19.96 22.11
C GLN A 56 1.10 -19.68 22.57
N GLU A 57 0.91 -19.46 23.86
CA GLU A 57 -0.40 -19.13 24.45
C GLU A 57 -0.90 -17.79 23.92
N GLN A 58 -0.02 -16.80 23.83
CA GLN A 58 -0.36 -15.49 23.26
C GLN A 58 -0.70 -15.57 21.78
N LYS A 59 -0.06 -16.46 21.01
CA LYS A 59 -0.41 -16.69 19.59
C LYS A 59 -1.79 -17.32 19.46
N VAL A 60 -2.06 -18.40 20.19
CA VAL A 60 -3.36 -19.09 20.20
C VAL A 60 -4.49 -18.16 20.67
N ALA A 61 -4.25 -17.32 21.68
CA ALA A 61 -5.23 -16.36 22.16
C ALA A 61 -5.58 -15.31 21.09
N ALA A 62 -4.57 -14.76 20.41
CA ALA A 62 -4.80 -13.81 19.32
C ALA A 62 -5.50 -14.46 18.12
N GLU A 63 -5.15 -15.70 17.78
CA GLU A 63 -5.82 -16.45 16.72
C GLU A 63 -7.31 -16.63 17.00
N LYS A 64 -7.66 -17.05 18.23
CA LYS A 64 -9.06 -17.21 18.65
C LYS A 64 -9.82 -15.89 18.57
N GLN A 65 -9.23 -14.80 19.07
CA GLN A 65 -9.84 -13.48 19.02
C GLN A 65 -10.02 -13.01 17.56
N ALA A 66 -9.00 -13.17 16.71
CA ALA A 66 -9.06 -12.81 15.30
C ALA A 66 -10.13 -13.62 14.56
N LEU A 67 -10.22 -14.93 14.82
CA LEU A 67 -11.23 -15.79 14.21
C LEU A 67 -12.65 -15.33 14.56
N GLN A 68 -12.89 -14.95 15.82
CA GLN A 68 -14.18 -14.40 16.24
C GLN A 68 -14.51 -13.10 15.52
N SER A 69 -13.56 -12.16 15.49
CA SER A 69 -13.73 -10.87 14.78
C SER A 69 -14.01 -11.08 13.29
N LEU A 70 -13.28 -12.00 12.65
CA LEU A 70 -13.36 -12.24 11.21
C LEU A 70 -14.67 -12.96 10.82
N MET A 71 -15.21 -13.78 11.71
CA MET A 71 -16.57 -14.32 11.57
C MET A 71 -17.65 -13.27 11.76
N GLY A 72 -17.44 -12.28 12.64
CA GLY A 72 -18.38 -11.17 12.85
C GLY A 72 -18.46 -10.17 11.69
N ILE A 73 -17.48 -10.15 10.78
CA ILE A 73 -17.46 -9.25 9.61
C ILE A 73 -18.16 -9.90 8.40
N LEU A 74 -18.37 -11.22 8.42
CA LEU A 74 -18.86 -11.94 7.25
C LEU A 74 -20.34 -11.60 6.99
N PRO A 75 -20.72 -11.21 5.75
CA PRO A 75 -22.12 -10.98 5.42
C PRO A 75 -22.96 -12.26 5.54
N ASP A 76 -24.21 -12.13 5.99
CA ASP A 76 -25.11 -13.28 6.21
C ASP A 76 -25.28 -14.16 4.96
N ILE A 77 -25.35 -13.54 3.78
CA ILE A 77 -25.48 -14.25 2.50
C ILE A 77 -24.29 -15.20 2.23
N VAL A 78 -23.08 -14.81 2.64
CA VAL A 78 -21.88 -15.65 2.48
C VAL A 78 -21.97 -16.86 3.41
N VAL A 79 -22.41 -16.62 4.65
CA VAL A 79 -22.61 -17.66 5.66
C VAL A 79 -23.72 -18.63 5.24
N GLU A 80 -24.79 -18.14 4.65
CA GLU A 80 -25.91 -18.95 4.15
C GLU A 80 -25.49 -19.86 3.00
N ILE A 81 -24.74 -19.32 2.03
CA ILE A 81 -24.30 -20.08 0.85
C ILE A 81 -23.23 -21.13 1.21
N LEU A 82 -22.22 -20.74 2.00
CA LEU A 82 -21.05 -21.60 2.26
C LEU A 82 -21.19 -22.42 3.54
N GLY A 83 -22.04 -22.00 4.47
CA GLY A 83 -22.19 -22.59 5.80
C GLY A 83 -21.11 -22.11 6.78
N VAL A 84 -21.54 -21.80 8.01
CA VAL A 84 -20.69 -21.30 9.11
C VAL A 84 -19.42 -22.13 9.31
N ASN A 85 -19.53 -23.46 9.27
CA ASN A 85 -18.39 -24.35 9.51
C ASN A 85 -17.32 -24.24 8.42
N ARG A 86 -17.71 -24.06 7.15
CA ARG A 86 -16.76 -23.89 6.06
C ARG A 86 -16.05 -22.55 6.17
N CYS A 87 -16.79 -21.47 6.42
CA CYS A 87 -16.21 -20.14 6.60
C CYS A 87 -15.24 -20.12 7.79
N ARG A 88 -15.62 -20.74 8.91
CA ARG A 88 -14.76 -20.83 10.10
C ARG A 88 -13.49 -21.63 9.81
N LEU A 89 -13.60 -22.77 9.12
CA LEU A 89 -12.44 -23.55 8.70
C LEU A 89 -11.52 -22.75 7.76
N SER A 90 -12.09 -22.07 6.76
CA SER A 90 -11.34 -21.23 5.83
C SER A 90 -10.55 -20.15 6.55
N TRP A 91 -11.17 -19.45 7.51
CA TRP A 91 -10.45 -18.46 8.29
C TRP A 91 -9.42 -19.04 9.24
N SER A 92 -9.69 -20.19 9.86
CA SER A 92 -8.68 -20.90 10.65
C SER A 92 -7.44 -21.21 9.82
N LEU A 93 -7.59 -21.70 8.59
CA LEU A 93 -6.45 -21.99 7.70
C LEU A 93 -5.67 -20.72 7.31
N VAL A 94 -6.38 -19.62 7.03
CA VAL A 94 -5.74 -18.33 6.76
C VAL A 94 -4.95 -17.84 7.99
N LEU A 95 -5.54 -17.92 9.18
CA LEU A 95 -4.88 -17.50 10.42
C LEU A 95 -3.69 -18.40 10.78
N GLU A 96 -3.79 -19.71 10.56
CA GLU A 96 -2.70 -20.67 10.75
C GLU A 96 -1.52 -20.36 9.80
N SER A 97 -1.82 -20.04 8.53
CA SER A 97 -0.82 -19.60 7.56
C SER A 97 -0.10 -18.33 8.03
N LEU A 98 -0.85 -17.36 8.58
CA LEU A 98 -0.30 -16.12 9.15
C LEU A 98 0.54 -16.33 10.41
N GLN A 99 0.52 -17.51 11.03
CA GLN A 99 1.45 -17.83 12.12
C GLN A 99 2.83 -18.27 11.61
N GLN A 100 2.98 -18.56 10.31
CA GLN A 100 4.22 -19.04 9.73
C GLN A 100 5.12 -17.87 9.28
N PRO A 101 6.31 -17.70 9.88
CA PRO A 101 7.16 -16.54 9.60
C PRO A 101 7.69 -16.50 8.16
N LEU A 102 7.90 -17.65 7.53
CA LEU A 102 8.36 -17.73 6.14
C LEU A 102 7.29 -17.27 5.15
N ILE A 103 6.03 -17.70 5.34
CA ILE A 103 4.91 -17.25 4.52
C ILE A 103 4.74 -15.74 4.67
N ASN A 104 4.74 -15.24 5.90
CA ASN A 104 4.61 -13.81 6.17
C ASN A 104 5.73 -12.99 5.51
N ARG A 105 6.97 -13.48 5.53
CA ARG A 105 8.09 -12.81 4.87
C ARG A 105 7.88 -12.72 3.36
N HIS A 106 7.44 -13.80 2.73
CA HIS A 106 7.13 -13.80 1.30
C HIS A 106 5.97 -12.84 0.98
N LEU A 107 4.89 -12.89 1.77
CA LEU A 107 3.74 -12.01 1.64
C LEU A 107 4.15 -10.52 1.69
N ILE A 108 5.03 -10.15 2.62
CA ILE A 108 5.54 -8.77 2.73
C ILE A 108 6.29 -8.34 1.47
N TYR A 109 7.17 -9.20 0.93
CA TYR A 109 7.88 -8.86 -0.30
C TYR A 109 6.94 -8.75 -1.50
N CYS A 110 5.97 -9.65 -1.65
CA CYS A 110 4.98 -9.54 -2.72
C CYS A 110 4.13 -8.28 -2.61
N LEU A 111 3.69 -7.90 -1.40
CA LEU A 111 2.98 -6.64 -1.18
C LEU A 111 3.87 -5.44 -1.51
N TRP A 112 5.15 -5.50 -1.15
CA TRP A 112 6.11 -4.45 -1.45
C TRP A 112 6.31 -4.29 -2.96
N ASP A 113 6.43 -5.39 -3.71
CA ASP A 113 6.54 -5.36 -5.17
C ASP A 113 5.30 -4.70 -5.81
N ILE A 114 4.08 -5.04 -5.36
CA ILE A 114 2.84 -4.42 -5.84
C ILE A 114 2.79 -2.92 -5.51
N ILE A 115 3.19 -2.54 -4.29
CA ILE A 115 3.22 -1.14 -3.87
C ILE A 115 4.24 -0.36 -4.71
N LEU A 116 5.43 -0.92 -4.92
CA LEU A 116 6.44 -0.29 -5.76
C LEU A 116 5.97 -0.16 -7.21
N GLU A 117 5.33 -1.18 -7.78
CA GLU A 117 4.72 -1.11 -9.11
C GLU A 117 3.69 0.05 -9.20
N PHE A 118 2.89 0.23 -8.15
CA PHE A 118 1.94 1.33 -8.08
C PHE A 118 2.59 2.71 -7.89
N LEU A 119 3.68 2.78 -7.11
CA LEU A 119 4.41 4.03 -6.82
C LEU A 119 5.33 4.47 -7.95
N ASP A 120 5.90 3.54 -8.73
CA ASP A 120 6.85 3.83 -9.81
C ASP A 120 6.18 4.40 -11.08
N LEU A 121 4.84 4.51 -11.11
CA LEU A 121 4.09 4.98 -12.28
C LEU A 121 3.53 6.41 -12.20
N SER A 122 3.98 7.26 -11.28
CA SER A 122 3.71 8.71 -11.33
C SER A 122 4.93 9.58 -11.58
N ALA A 123 6.13 8.99 -11.70
CA ALA A 123 7.38 9.74 -11.83
C ALA A 123 7.97 9.79 -13.26
N SER A 124 7.36 9.12 -14.24
CA SER A 124 7.97 8.95 -15.57
C SER A 124 6.99 9.16 -16.74
N VAL A 125 6.43 10.36 -16.90
CA VAL A 125 6.13 10.94 -18.23
C VAL A 125 6.32 12.46 -18.15
N GLU A 126 7.55 12.89 -17.92
CA GLU A 126 8.11 14.10 -18.55
C GLU A 126 9.44 13.63 -19.16
N GLU A 127 9.37 12.65 -20.06
CA GLU A 127 10.47 12.37 -20.96
C GLU A 127 10.64 13.61 -21.84
N SER A 128 11.72 14.34 -21.57
CA SER A 128 12.29 15.35 -22.45
C SER A 128 12.53 14.72 -23.82
N THR A 129 11.52 14.77 -24.68
CA THR A 129 11.67 14.45 -26.10
C THR A 129 12.51 15.56 -26.75
N VAL A 130 13.79 15.24 -26.97
CA VAL A 130 14.52 15.45 -28.22
C VAL A 130 14.41 16.84 -28.86
N THR A 131 15.52 17.57 -28.86
CA THR A 131 16.14 17.98 -30.13
C THR A 131 17.63 17.67 -30.11
N THR A 132 17.94 16.48 -30.60
CA THR A 132 19.16 16.16 -31.35
C THR A 132 19.44 17.23 -32.40
N SER A 133 20.66 17.74 -32.45
CA SER A 133 21.40 17.93 -33.71
C SER A 133 22.89 18.12 -33.40
N ALA A 134 23.60 17.01 -33.38
CA ALA A 134 25.03 16.98 -33.66
C ALA A 134 25.23 17.36 -35.14
N SER A 135 26.22 18.21 -35.40
CA SER A 135 26.79 18.46 -36.72
C SER A 135 28.31 18.38 -36.57
N ASP A 136 28.88 17.34 -37.19
CA ASP A 136 30.31 17.07 -37.40
C ASP A 136 31.02 18.29 -38.05
N THR A 137 32.33 18.58 -38.01
CA THR A 137 33.61 17.82 -38.14
C THR A 137 34.78 18.80 -37.79
N PRO A 138 35.99 18.35 -37.42
CA PRO A 138 37.11 19.21 -36.99
C PRO A 138 38.05 19.65 -38.15
N GLY A 139 38.40 20.94 -38.20
CA GLY A 139 39.30 21.54 -39.21
C GLY A 139 40.50 22.30 -38.62
N ASN A 140 41.64 21.60 -38.56
CA ASN A 140 43.07 22.02 -38.57
C ASN A 140 43.45 23.53 -38.49
N PRO A 141 44.34 23.96 -37.57
CA PRO A 141 45.03 25.24 -37.68
C PRO A 141 46.45 25.06 -38.24
N LYS A 142 46.71 25.52 -39.48
CA LYS A 142 48.08 25.63 -40.01
C LYS A 142 48.35 26.95 -40.75
N ARG A 143 49.08 27.80 -40.02
CA ARG A 143 50.17 28.72 -40.40
C ARG A 143 49.96 29.90 -41.35
N MET A 144 50.57 31.00 -40.87
CA MET A 144 51.26 32.11 -41.57
C MET A 144 50.33 33.13 -42.23
N GLY A 145 50.44 34.44 -42.01
CA GLY A 145 51.50 35.28 -41.44
C GLY A 145 51.43 36.64 -42.14
N VAL A 146 52.24 37.62 -41.67
CA VAL A 146 52.49 38.98 -42.20
C VAL A 146 51.62 40.06 -41.52
N SER A 147 52.19 41.06 -40.83
CA SER A 147 53.40 41.87 -41.10
C SER A 147 54.12 42.35 -39.82
N PRO A 148 55.30 43.00 -39.93
CA PRO A 148 56.12 43.29 -41.12
C PRO A 148 57.49 42.60 -41.15
#